data_AF-A0A944W0L5-F1
#
_entry.id   AF-A0A944W0L5-F1
#
_cell.length_a   1.000
_cell.length_b   1.000
_cell.length_c   1.000
_cell.angle_alpha   90.00
_cell.angle_beta   90.00
_cell.angle_gamma   90.00
#
_symmetry.space_group_name_H-M   'P 1'
#
loop_
_entity.id
_entity.type
_entity.pdbx_description
1 polymer ?
#
loop_
_entity_poly.entity_id
_entity_poly.type
_entity_poly.pdbx_seq_one_letter_code
_entity_poly.pdbx_strand_id
1 'polypeptide(L)'
;ESDLPNFPLTGTVALVERGVIPFAEKARNVFEAGAEGMVVFNSSSEIFDGTLGDGFAEIFDRPSVTISGVNGQALIEELEDGPVNVNLRLVTDVLPSRNVVATKPGPTTDGPVVIIGGHMDAVPGTPGANDNASGTATILVLAEELAKADIPFELRVIGFGSEELGLLGSVAYVASLTEVDKSRISAMFNYDALGSGSLEIGGHFELSDRGLEVAEEIGISAVHGIEPVNATSDHASFREAGIRSMFFFGSDFSLIHTPFDTIEAMDPEMMGKAASITLSGLLDELGVK
;
A
#
# COMPACT_ATOMS: atom_id res chain seq x y z
N GLU A 1 -9.35 25.89 7.89
CA GLU A 1 -10.19 26.83 8.68
C GLU A 1 -10.90 27.90 7.87
N SER A 2 -10.28 28.51 6.83
CA SER A 2 -10.88 29.63 6.08
C SER A 2 -12.25 29.36 5.46
N ASP A 3 -12.55 28.10 5.16
CA ASP A 3 -13.76 27.69 4.45
C ASP A 3 -14.87 27.19 5.40
N LEU A 4 -14.61 27.17 6.72
CA LEU A 4 -15.65 26.85 7.68
C LEU A 4 -16.67 27.99 7.73
N PRO A 5 -17.97 27.68 7.70
CA PRO A 5 -18.99 28.71 7.77
C PRO A 5 -18.98 29.41 9.12
N ASN A 6 -19.41 30.67 9.16
CA ASN A 6 -19.50 31.48 10.38
C ASN A 6 -20.70 31.12 11.27
N PHE A 7 -21.21 29.89 11.19
CA PHE A 7 -22.30 29.38 12.04
C PHE A 7 -21.92 28.01 12.63
N PRO A 8 -22.51 27.61 13.78
CA PRO A 8 -22.19 26.33 14.41
C PRO A 8 -22.56 25.14 13.53
N LEU A 9 -21.69 24.13 13.44
CA LEU A 9 -21.98 22.87 12.72
C LEU A 9 -22.64 21.81 13.61
N THR A 10 -22.94 22.12 14.87
CA THR A 10 -23.60 21.17 15.78
C THR A 10 -24.95 20.70 15.23
N GLY A 11 -25.14 19.39 15.12
CA GLY A 11 -26.35 18.78 14.57
C GLY A 11 -26.44 18.81 13.04
N THR A 12 -25.37 19.17 12.33
CA THR A 12 -25.35 19.21 10.86
C THR A 12 -24.41 18.14 10.28
N VAL A 13 -24.59 17.85 8.99
CA VAL A 13 -23.64 17.09 8.19
C VAL A 13 -22.93 18.06 7.26
N ALA A 14 -21.60 18.07 7.28
CA ALA A 14 -20.80 18.96 6.46
C ALA A 14 -20.69 18.40 5.03
N LEU A 15 -21.09 19.18 4.03
CA LEU A 15 -20.79 18.91 2.62
C LEU A 15 -19.46 19.60 2.27
N VAL A 16 -18.47 18.83 1.82
CA VAL A 16 -17.10 19.28 1.61
C VAL A 16 -16.63 18.92 0.21
N GLU A 17 -16.08 19.88 -0.53
CA GLU A 17 -15.48 19.60 -1.83
C GLU A 17 -14.10 18.93 -1.66
N ARG A 18 -13.81 17.91 -2.48
CA ARG A 18 -12.45 17.36 -2.62
C ARG A 18 -11.51 18.46 -3.11
N GLY A 19 -10.33 18.56 -2.51
CA GLY A 19 -9.41 19.63 -2.85
C GLY A 19 -8.00 19.36 -2.33
N VAL A 20 -7.32 20.43 -1.92
CA VAL A 20 -5.88 20.44 -1.68
C VAL A 20 -5.48 19.69 -0.41
N ILE A 21 -6.20 19.89 0.70
CA ILE A 21 -5.85 19.26 1.98
C ILE A 21 -6.35 17.80 2.06
N PRO A 22 -5.65 16.91 2.80
CA PRO A 22 -6.05 15.52 2.99
C PRO A 22 -7.45 15.36 3.58
N PHE A 23 -8.12 14.23 3.28
CA PHE A 23 -9.47 13.95 3.80
C PHE A 23 -9.52 13.93 5.32
N ALA A 24 -8.49 13.37 5.97
CA ALA A 24 -8.36 13.38 7.43
C ALA A 24 -8.35 14.80 8.02
N GLU A 25 -7.68 15.74 7.34
CA GLU A 25 -7.62 17.14 7.77
C GLU A 25 -8.96 17.85 7.55
N LYS A 26 -9.64 17.59 6.43
CA LYS A 26 -11.01 18.06 6.18
C LYS A 26 -11.97 17.59 7.28
N ALA A 27 -11.93 16.29 7.57
CA ALA A 27 -12.75 15.65 8.59
C ALA A 27 -12.49 16.25 9.98
N ARG A 28 -11.22 16.40 10.38
CA ARG A 28 -10.83 17.02 11.65
C ARG A 28 -11.40 18.44 11.76
N ASN A 29 -11.21 19.27 10.73
CA ASN A 29 -11.69 20.64 10.73
C ASN A 29 -13.21 20.74 10.95
N VAL A 30 -14.01 19.91 10.28
CA VAL A 30 -15.48 19.96 10.41
C VAL A 30 -15.97 19.33 11.71
N PHE A 31 -15.32 18.26 12.20
CA PHE A 31 -15.70 17.60 13.44
C PHE A 31 -15.32 18.39 14.69
N GLU A 32 -14.16 19.07 14.69
CA GLU A 32 -13.80 20.03 15.75
C GLU A 32 -14.75 21.23 15.78
N ALA A 33 -15.29 21.62 14.62
CA ALA A 33 -16.34 22.65 14.51
C ALA A 33 -17.76 22.14 14.87
N GLY A 34 -17.91 20.84 15.18
CA GLY A 34 -19.12 20.25 15.74
C GLY A 34 -20.02 19.48 14.77
N ALA A 35 -19.61 19.28 13.51
CA ALA A 35 -20.38 18.48 12.56
C ALA A 35 -20.57 17.04 13.06
N GLU A 36 -21.75 16.46 12.79
CA GLU A 36 -22.10 15.08 13.16
C GLU A 36 -21.79 14.05 12.08
N GLY A 37 -21.38 14.51 10.90
CA GLY A 37 -20.94 13.68 9.78
C GLY A 37 -20.36 14.54 8.66
N MET A 38 -19.71 13.89 7.69
CA MET A 38 -19.11 14.55 6.53
C MET A 38 -19.49 13.83 5.23
N VAL A 39 -19.85 14.59 4.21
CA VAL A 39 -20.00 14.13 2.83
C VAL A 39 -18.95 14.84 2.00
N VAL A 40 -18.03 14.09 1.41
CA VAL A 40 -17.02 14.65 0.51
C VAL A 40 -17.45 14.40 -0.93
N PHE A 41 -17.59 15.45 -1.74
CA PHE A 41 -17.91 15.29 -3.16
C PHE A 41 -16.69 15.57 -4.03
N ASN A 42 -16.59 14.86 -5.14
CA ASN A 42 -15.48 15.02 -6.07
C ASN A 42 -15.56 16.36 -6.81
N SER A 43 -14.41 16.91 -7.22
CA SER A 43 -14.38 18.09 -8.09
C SER A 43 -14.60 17.73 -9.58
N SER A 44 -14.57 16.44 -9.92
CA SER A 44 -14.96 15.90 -11.24
C SER A 44 -16.33 15.22 -11.19
N SER A 45 -16.86 14.82 -12.34
CA SER A 45 -18.19 14.19 -12.43
C SER A 45 -18.30 12.85 -11.70
N GLU A 46 -17.19 12.14 -11.50
CA GLU A 46 -17.18 10.75 -11.06
C GLU A 46 -17.14 10.61 -9.53
N ILE A 47 -17.59 9.45 -9.03
CA ILE A 47 -17.33 9.06 -7.65
C ILE A 47 -15.83 8.78 -7.45
N PHE A 48 -15.38 8.82 -6.20
CA PHE A 48 -14.02 8.46 -5.83
C PHE A 48 -14.03 7.73 -4.49
N ASP A 49 -13.04 6.87 -4.30
CA ASP A 49 -12.73 6.29 -3.01
C ASP A 49 -11.65 7.11 -2.32
N GLY A 50 -11.70 7.15 -0.98
CA GLY A 50 -10.75 7.88 -0.18
C GLY A 50 -10.68 7.32 1.24
N THR A 51 -9.51 7.47 1.86
CA THR A 51 -9.27 7.06 3.24
C THR A 51 -9.08 8.25 4.16
N LEU A 52 -9.53 8.13 5.41
CA LEU A 52 -9.20 9.06 6.50
C LEU A 52 -7.87 8.69 7.18
N GLY A 53 -7.22 7.61 6.74
CA GLY A 53 -6.01 7.06 7.33
C GLY A 53 -6.26 6.31 8.63
N ASP A 54 -5.20 5.70 9.15
CA ASP A 54 -5.25 4.86 10.33
C ASP A 54 -5.52 5.66 11.61
N GLY A 55 -6.25 5.05 12.54
CA GLY A 55 -6.54 5.62 13.86
C GLY A 55 -7.52 6.81 13.86
N PHE A 56 -7.94 7.33 12.70
CA PHE A 56 -8.85 8.48 12.64
C PHE A 56 -10.19 8.19 13.34
N ALA A 57 -10.73 6.98 13.15
CA ALA A 57 -11.95 6.54 13.80
C ALA A 57 -11.85 6.48 15.34
N GLU A 58 -10.65 6.35 15.90
CA GLU A 58 -10.42 6.40 17.36
C GLU A 58 -10.48 7.84 17.90
N ILE A 59 -10.24 8.83 17.03
CA ILE A 59 -10.28 10.26 17.37
C ILE A 59 -11.72 10.78 17.20
N PHE A 60 -12.35 10.46 16.07
CA PHE A 60 -13.71 10.89 15.75
C PHE A 60 -14.57 9.71 15.29
N ASP A 61 -15.51 9.29 16.15
CA ASP A 61 -16.55 8.32 15.82
C ASP A 61 -17.71 9.03 15.10
N ARG A 62 -17.46 9.46 13.85
CA ARG A 62 -18.41 10.19 13.01
C ARG A 62 -18.39 9.66 11.57
N PRO A 63 -19.56 9.47 10.92
CA PRO A 63 -19.63 8.97 9.56
C PRO A 63 -19.03 9.97 8.56
N SER A 64 -18.20 9.45 7.65
CA SER A 64 -17.72 10.18 6.47
C SER A 64 -17.97 9.33 5.22
N VAL A 65 -18.55 9.92 4.18
CA VAL A 65 -18.84 9.23 2.91
C VAL A 65 -18.40 10.07 1.72
N THR A 66 -18.08 9.42 0.61
CA THR A 66 -17.77 10.08 -0.66
C THR A 66 -18.97 10.02 -1.61
N ILE A 67 -19.13 11.05 -2.43
CA ILE A 67 -20.10 11.10 -3.53
C ILE A 67 -19.46 11.68 -4.80
N SER A 68 -20.12 11.47 -5.94
CA SER A 68 -19.70 12.06 -7.20
C SER A 68 -19.84 13.59 -7.19
N GLY A 69 -19.09 14.30 -8.04
CA GLY A 69 -19.23 15.74 -8.15
C GLY A 69 -20.58 16.17 -8.70
N VAL A 70 -21.22 15.35 -9.55
CA VAL A 70 -22.60 15.61 -10.02
C VAL A 70 -23.57 15.62 -8.85
N ASN A 71 -23.49 14.64 -7.93
CA ASN A 71 -24.34 14.59 -6.75
C ASN A 71 -24.01 15.71 -5.76
N GLY A 72 -22.72 16.05 -5.62
CA GLY A 72 -22.29 17.17 -4.79
C GLY A 72 -22.84 18.51 -5.27
N GLN A 73 -22.77 18.78 -6.58
CA GLN A 73 -23.31 19.98 -7.19
C GLN A 73 -24.84 20.05 -7.06
N ALA A 74 -25.54 18.92 -7.22
CA ALA A 74 -26.98 18.86 -6.99
C ALA A 74 -27.34 19.21 -5.53
N LEU A 75 -26.57 18.73 -4.55
CA LEU A 75 -26.77 19.11 -3.14
C LEU A 75 -26.47 20.59 -2.88
N ILE A 76 -25.49 21.18 -3.56
CA ILE A 76 -25.22 22.62 -3.47
C ILE A 76 -26.41 23.42 -3.98
N GLU A 77 -26.98 23.05 -5.13
CA GLU A 77 -28.15 23.72 -5.70
C GLU A 77 -29.37 23.59 -4.76
N GLU A 78 -29.63 22.41 -4.19
CA GLU A 78 -30.71 22.24 -3.21
C GLU A 78 -30.51 23.08 -1.93
N LEU A 79 -29.26 23.27 -1.50
CA LEU A 79 -28.93 24.10 -0.34
C LEU A 79 -29.22 25.60 -0.56
N GLU A 80 -29.30 26.07 -1.82
CA GLU A 80 -29.73 27.43 -2.14
C GLU A 80 -31.22 27.65 -1.83
N ASP A 81 -32.03 26.60 -1.98
CA ASP A 81 -33.48 26.62 -1.73
C ASP A 81 -33.84 26.39 -0.25
N GLY A 82 -32.93 25.79 0.53
CA GLY A 82 -33.07 25.63 1.97
C GLY A 82 -32.32 24.42 2.55
N PRO A 83 -32.55 24.10 3.84
CA PRO A 83 -31.86 22.98 4.49
C PRO A 83 -32.20 21.62 3.86
N VAL A 84 -31.17 20.86 3.50
CA VAL A 84 -31.28 19.48 3.00
C VAL A 84 -31.12 18.51 4.18
N ASN A 85 -32.03 17.54 4.29
CA ASN A 85 -31.93 16.47 5.30
C ASN A 85 -31.25 15.25 4.70
N VAL A 86 -30.15 14.81 5.29
CA VAL A 86 -29.43 13.60 4.90
C VAL A 86 -29.43 12.58 6.02
N ASN A 87 -29.44 11.29 5.67
CA ASN A 87 -29.21 10.20 6.61
C ASN A 87 -27.91 9.50 6.25
N LEU A 88 -26.91 9.61 7.13
CA LEU A 88 -25.66 8.90 7.00
C LEU A 88 -25.65 7.70 7.96
N ARG A 89 -25.35 6.53 7.43
CA ARG A 89 -25.15 5.31 8.21
C ARG A 89 -23.80 4.71 7.87
N LEU A 90 -22.90 4.71 8.84
CA LEU A 90 -21.65 3.95 8.79
C LEU A 90 -21.86 2.64 9.55
N VAL A 91 -21.37 1.54 8.97
CA VAL A 91 -21.29 0.24 9.63
C VAL A 91 -19.85 -0.21 9.52
N THR A 92 -19.20 -0.44 10.66
CA THR A 92 -17.84 -0.97 10.72
C THR A 92 -17.91 -2.41 11.21
N ASP A 93 -17.28 -3.31 10.46
CA ASP A 93 -17.17 -4.71 10.81
C ASP A 93 -15.70 -5.06 10.99
N VAL A 94 -15.37 -5.79 12.06
CA VAL A 94 -14.03 -6.35 12.26
C VAL A 94 -13.98 -7.71 11.56
N LEU A 95 -13.26 -7.77 10.46
CA LEU A 95 -13.11 -8.99 9.67
C LEU A 95 -11.72 -9.61 9.88
N PRO A 96 -11.63 -10.96 9.96
CA PRO A 96 -10.34 -11.61 10.08
C PRO A 96 -9.54 -11.53 8.77
N SER A 97 -8.27 -11.17 8.88
CA SER A 97 -7.27 -11.28 7.82
C SER A 97 -6.12 -12.20 8.27
N ARG A 98 -5.19 -12.51 7.37
CA ARG A 98 -4.03 -13.36 7.68
C ARG A 98 -2.85 -13.04 6.78
N ASN A 99 -1.66 -13.18 7.35
CA ASN A 99 -0.43 -13.35 6.58
C ASN A 99 -0.18 -14.83 6.33
N VAL A 100 0.44 -15.16 5.19
CA VAL A 100 0.92 -16.50 4.86
C VAL A 100 2.44 -16.46 4.83
N VAL A 101 3.09 -17.21 5.73
CA VAL A 101 4.55 -17.25 5.84
C VAL A 101 5.05 -18.64 5.47
N ALA A 102 5.87 -18.73 4.43
CA ALA A 102 6.63 -19.92 4.07
C ALA A 102 8.11 -19.72 4.43
N THR A 103 8.72 -20.68 5.10
CA THR A 103 10.12 -20.58 5.56
C THR A 103 10.96 -21.73 5.00
N LYS A 104 12.08 -21.38 4.37
CA LYS A 104 13.16 -22.31 4.06
C LYS A 104 14.31 -22.08 5.05
N PRO A 105 14.61 -23.06 5.91
CA PRO A 105 15.71 -22.93 6.86
C PRO A 105 17.06 -22.69 6.16
N GLY A 106 17.87 -21.83 6.75
CA GLY A 106 19.28 -21.70 6.39
C GLY A 106 20.16 -22.78 7.03
N PRO A 107 21.48 -22.75 6.80
CA PRO A 107 22.41 -23.74 7.36
C PRO A 107 22.53 -23.71 8.88
N THR A 108 22.28 -22.56 9.51
CA THR A 108 22.29 -22.38 10.97
C THR A 108 21.00 -21.74 11.47
N THR A 109 20.64 -22.02 12.72
CA THR A 109 19.39 -21.54 13.34
C THR A 109 19.44 -20.06 13.75
N ASP A 110 20.63 -19.48 13.83
CA ASP A 110 20.92 -18.10 14.20
C ASP A 110 21.45 -17.26 13.03
N GLY A 111 21.48 -17.85 11.83
CA GLY A 111 21.96 -17.20 10.61
C GLY A 111 21.09 -16.04 10.13
N PRO A 112 21.59 -15.29 9.14
CA PRO A 112 20.85 -14.18 8.55
C PRO A 112 19.53 -14.64 7.93
N VAL A 113 18.55 -13.75 7.95
CA VAL A 113 17.21 -13.94 7.39
C VAL A 113 17.02 -12.97 6.23
N VAL A 114 16.56 -13.49 5.10
CA VAL A 114 16.07 -12.69 3.97
C VAL A 114 14.57 -12.86 3.87
N ILE A 115 13.85 -11.75 3.73
CA ILE A 115 12.41 -11.75 3.52
C ILE A 115 12.10 -11.34 2.09
N ILE A 116 11.25 -12.10 1.42
CA ILE A 116 10.64 -11.77 0.13
C ILE A 116 9.14 -11.67 0.39
N GLY A 117 8.48 -10.58 -0.01
CA GLY A 117 7.06 -10.44 0.24
C GLY A 117 6.34 -9.46 -0.68
N GLY A 118 5.03 -9.49 -0.54
CA GLY A 118 4.07 -8.64 -1.23
C GLY A 118 2.69 -8.97 -0.70
N HIS A 119 1.75 -8.04 -0.81
CA HIS A 119 0.40 -8.26 -0.33
C HIS A 119 -0.43 -9.12 -1.29
N MET A 120 -1.46 -9.75 -0.74
CA MET A 120 -2.35 -10.69 -1.45
C MET A 120 -3.79 -10.18 -1.54
N ASP A 121 -4.10 -9.03 -0.93
CA ASP A 121 -5.41 -8.40 -1.04
C ASP A 121 -5.46 -7.43 -2.22
N ALA A 122 -6.64 -6.84 -2.40
CA ALA A 122 -6.91 -5.82 -3.40
C ALA A 122 -8.08 -4.98 -2.90
N VAL A 123 -8.17 -3.73 -3.33
CA VAL A 123 -9.33 -2.89 -3.00
C VAL A 123 -10.67 -3.50 -3.52
N PRO A 124 -11.79 -3.27 -2.83
CA PRO A 124 -13.09 -3.77 -3.27
C PRO A 124 -13.48 -3.31 -4.68
N GLY A 125 -14.02 -4.22 -5.48
CA GLY A 125 -14.54 -3.89 -6.82
C GLY A 125 -13.50 -3.92 -7.95
N THR A 126 -12.27 -4.32 -7.64
CA THR A 126 -11.19 -4.49 -8.63
C THR A 126 -10.80 -5.96 -8.75
N PRO A 127 -10.26 -6.40 -9.90
CA PRO A 127 -9.71 -7.74 -10.02
C PRO A 127 -8.35 -7.92 -9.32
N GLY A 128 -7.58 -6.84 -9.15
CA GLY A 128 -6.29 -6.85 -8.42
C GLY A 128 -5.15 -7.57 -9.16
N ALA A 129 -5.16 -7.53 -10.50
CA ALA A 129 -4.19 -8.27 -11.29
C ALA A 129 -2.77 -7.72 -11.16
N ASN A 130 -2.62 -6.41 -11.31
CA ASN A 130 -1.37 -5.71 -11.06
C ASN A 130 -1.18 -5.47 -9.56
N ASP A 131 -2.23 -5.03 -8.85
CA ASP A 131 -2.19 -4.67 -7.43
C ASP A 131 -3.07 -5.62 -6.58
N ASN A 132 -2.53 -6.71 -6.03
CA ASN A 132 -1.14 -7.13 -6.15
C ASN A 132 -0.93 -8.62 -6.45
N ALA A 133 -1.76 -9.18 -7.34
CA ALA A 133 -1.50 -10.52 -7.86
C ALA A 133 -0.17 -10.61 -8.61
N SER A 134 0.34 -9.51 -9.20
CA SER A 134 1.65 -9.44 -9.87
C SER A 134 2.81 -9.70 -8.89
N GLY A 135 2.85 -9.01 -7.76
CA GLY A 135 3.84 -9.20 -6.70
C GLY A 135 3.69 -10.58 -6.07
N THR A 136 2.46 -10.99 -5.74
CA THR A 136 2.17 -12.33 -5.21
C THR A 136 2.67 -13.44 -6.14
N ALA A 137 2.43 -13.34 -7.44
CA ALA A 137 2.93 -14.31 -8.41
C ALA A 137 4.46 -14.29 -8.52
N THR A 138 5.07 -13.10 -8.47
CA THR A 138 6.53 -12.93 -8.51
C THR A 138 7.21 -13.60 -7.31
N ILE A 139 6.70 -13.39 -6.09
CA ILE A 139 7.27 -14.00 -4.89
C ILE A 139 7.11 -15.53 -4.86
N LEU A 140 6.05 -16.07 -5.47
CA LEU A 140 5.87 -17.52 -5.59
C LEU A 140 6.89 -18.14 -6.55
N VAL A 141 7.20 -17.48 -7.67
CA VAL A 141 8.26 -17.91 -8.60
C VAL A 141 9.63 -17.86 -7.91
N LEU A 142 9.93 -16.77 -7.20
CA LEU A 142 11.16 -16.65 -6.43
C LEU A 142 11.27 -17.74 -5.35
N ALA A 143 10.16 -18.05 -4.67
CA ALA A 143 10.10 -19.12 -3.68
C ALA A 143 10.45 -20.48 -4.31
N GLU A 144 9.90 -20.77 -5.49
CA GLU A 144 10.15 -22.03 -6.21
C GLU A 144 11.63 -22.17 -6.61
N GLU A 145 12.23 -21.12 -7.15
CA GLU A 145 13.63 -21.14 -7.58
C GLU A 145 14.59 -21.22 -6.39
N LEU A 146 14.38 -20.41 -5.35
CA LEU A 146 15.22 -20.42 -4.14
C LEU A 146 15.01 -21.68 -3.28
N ALA A 147 13.87 -22.37 -3.41
CA ALA A 147 13.66 -23.67 -2.79
C ALA A 147 14.63 -24.74 -3.30
N LYS A 148 15.04 -24.63 -4.57
CA LYS A 148 15.97 -25.56 -5.24
C LYS A 148 17.44 -25.19 -5.01
N ALA A 149 17.72 -23.97 -4.56
CA ALA A 149 19.07 -23.45 -4.37
C ALA A 149 19.64 -23.76 -2.98
N ASP A 150 20.97 -23.94 -2.92
CA ASP A 150 21.73 -23.91 -1.67
C ASP A 150 21.92 -22.46 -1.25
N ILE A 151 21.15 -22.01 -0.26
CA ILE A 151 21.19 -20.64 0.24
C ILE A 151 21.90 -20.58 1.61
N PRO A 152 22.73 -19.55 1.85
CA PRO A 152 23.47 -19.39 3.11
C PRO A 152 22.67 -18.65 4.20
N PHE A 153 21.39 -18.39 3.96
CA PHE A 153 20.48 -17.65 4.85
C PHE A 153 19.15 -18.40 5.01
N GLU A 154 18.40 -18.06 6.05
CA GLU A 154 16.99 -18.45 6.16
C GLU A 154 16.16 -17.56 5.22
N LEU A 155 15.35 -18.17 4.35
CA LEU A 155 14.44 -17.44 3.49
C LEU A 155 13.03 -17.49 4.07
N ARG A 156 12.39 -16.33 4.20
CA ARG A 156 10.95 -16.21 4.51
C ARG A 156 10.25 -15.56 3.32
N VAL A 157 9.28 -16.27 2.76
CA VAL A 157 8.39 -15.75 1.72
C VAL A 157 7.06 -15.44 2.37
N ILE A 158 6.59 -14.20 2.25
CA ILE A 158 5.42 -13.71 2.99
C ILE A 158 4.41 -13.09 2.04
N GLY A 159 3.21 -13.64 2.02
CA GLY A 159 2.03 -12.95 1.50
C GLY A 159 1.37 -12.19 2.64
N PHE A 160 1.36 -10.86 2.57
CA PHE A 160 0.69 -10.02 3.56
C PHE A 160 -0.80 -9.89 3.23
N GLY A 161 -1.63 -9.76 4.26
CA GLY A 161 -3.05 -9.48 4.07
C GLY A 161 -3.42 -8.12 4.66
N SER A 162 -4.45 -7.49 4.11
CA SER A 162 -4.95 -6.18 4.55
C SER A 162 -3.89 -5.07 4.43
N GLU A 163 -3.13 -5.09 3.34
CA GLU A 163 -2.23 -3.99 2.98
C GLU A 163 -3.04 -2.74 2.61
N GLU A 164 -4.10 -2.92 1.81
CA GLU A 164 -4.95 -1.84 1.28
C GLU A 164 -5.77 -1.14 2.37
N LEU A 165 -5.79 -1.72 3.57
CA LEU A 165 -6.42 -1.16 4.77
C LEU A 165 -5.41 -0.45 5.70
N GLY A 166 -4.18 -0.21 5.25
CA GLY A 166 -3.13 0.45 6.03
C GLY A 166 -2.06 -0.49 6.55
N LEU A 167 -1.51 -1.35 5.68
CA LEU A 167 -0.35 -2.23 5.97
C LEU A 167 -0.58 -3.21 7.15
N LEU A 168 -1.84 -3.51 7.49
CA LEU A 168 -2.19 -4.18 8.76
C LEU A 168 -1.48 -5.53 8.90
N GLY A 169 -1.33 -6.26 7.81
CA GLY A 169 -0.60 -7.53 7.75
C GLY A 169 0.87 -7.39 8.09
N SER A 170 1.61 -6.55 7.38
CA SER A 170 3.05 -6.37 7.61
C SER A 170 3.34 -5.70 8.95
N VAL A 171 2.52 -4.74 9.39
CA VAL A 171 2.59 -4.16 10.75
C VAL A 171 2.44 -5.25 11.82
N ALA A 172 1.42 -6.11 11.69
CA ALA A 172 1.20 -7.20 12.64
C ALA A 172 2.35 -8.23 12.63
N TYR A 173 2.92 -8.53 11.45
CA TYR A 173 4.07 -9.42 11.33
C TYR A 173 5.30 -8.84 12.04
N VAL A 174 5.67 -7.59 11.75
CA VAL A 174 6.83 -6.93 12.36
C VAL A 174 6.66 -6.78 13.87
N ALA A 175 5.44 -6.46 14.35
CA ALA A 175 5.13 -6.37 15.77
C ALA A 175 5.24 -7.72 16.51
N SER A 176 5.13 -8.85 15.79
CA SER A 176 5.28 -10.18 16.37
C SER A 176 6.74 -10.62 16.56
N LEU A 177 7.69 -9.92 15.95
CA LEU A 177 9.12 -10.26 15.99
C LEU A 177 9.77 -9.76 17.29
N THR A 178 10.64 -10.60 17.88
CA THR A 178 11.53 -10.15 18.96
C THR A 178 12.66 -9.29 18.40
N GLU A 179 13.33 -8.51 19.25
CA GLU A 179 14.52 -7.75 18.82
C GLU A 179 15.64 -8.66 18.26
N VAL A 180 15.74 -9.90 18.76
CA VAL A 180 16.67 -10.90 18.22
C VAL A 180 16.25 -11.29 16.80
N ASP A 181 14.96 -11.55 16.57
CA ASP A 181 14.46 -11.88 15.23
C ASP A 181 14.68 -10.72 14.25
N LYS A 182 14.39 -9.48 14.67
CA LYS A 182 14.63 -8.29 13.85
C LYS A 182 16.10 -8.13 13.48
N SER A 183 17.01 -8.32 14.45
CA SER A 183 18.46 -8.18 14.23
C SER A 183 19.04 -9.20 13.25
N ARG A 184 18.35 -10.33 13.05
CA ARG A 184 18.73 -11.36 12.07
C ARG A 184 18.26 -11.03 10.66
N ILE A 185 17.27 -10.14 10.48
CA ILE A 185 16.74 -9.81 9.15
C ILE A 185 17.73 -8.88 8.44
N SER A 186 18.42 -9.45 7.46
CA SER A 186 19.38 -8.71 6.64
C SER A 186 18.70 -7.69 5.75
N ALA A 187 17.60 -8.09 5.09
CA ALA A 187 16.79 -7.25 4.24
C ALA A 187 15.41 -7.87 3.99
N MET A 188 14.45 -7.00 3.65
CA MET A 188 13.14 -7.36 3.10
C MET A 188 13.00 -6.81 1.67
N PHE A 189 12.60 -7.66 0.74
CA PHE A 189 12.32 -7.31 -0.66
C PHE A 189 10.82 -7.35 -0.89
N ASN A 190 10.23 -6.20 -1.16
CA ASN A 190 8.82 -6.04 -1.45
C ASN A 190 8.55 -5.97 -2.95
N TYR A 191 7.48 -6.62 -3.39
CA TYR A 191 7.05 -6.68 -4.79
C TYR A 191 5.60 -6.23 -4.86
N ASP A 192 5.34 -5.11 -5.52
CA ASP A 192 4.00 -4.53 -5.63
C ASP A 192 3.79 -3.82 -6.97
N ALA A 193 2.61 -3.98 -7.57
CA ALA A 193 2.23 -3.33 -8.83
C ALA A 193 3.25 -3.53 -9.98
N LEU A 194 3.77 -4.74 -10.15
CA LEU A 194 4.76 -5.13 -11.16
C LEU A 194 4.14 -5.58 -12.48
N GLY A 195 3.54 -4.65 -13.21
CA GLY A 195 2.81 -5.03 -14.42
C GLY A 195 2.44 -3.89 -15.35
N SER A 196 2.89 -2.66 -15.11
CA SER A 196 2.73 -1.57 -16.08
C SER A 196 3.84 -0.52 -15.98
N GLY A 197 4.14 0.14 -17.10
CA GLY A 197 5.15 1.20 -17.18
C GLY A 197 6.58 0.67 -17.29
N SER A 198 7.51 1.29 -16.57
CA SER A 198 8.90 0.84 -16.41
C SER A 198 9.17 0.32 -15.01
N LEU A 199 10.11 -0.62 -14.87
CA LEU A 199 10.53 -1.15 -13.59
C LEU A 199 11.28 -0.09 -12.77
N GLU A 200 10.80 0.16 -11.57
CA GLU A 200 11.39 1.05 -10.58
C GLU A 200 11.83 0.29 -9.33
N ILE A 201 12.90 0.77 -8.72
CA ILE A 201 13.47 0.22 -7.49
C ILE A 201 13.57 1.35 -6.45
N GLY A 202 12.83 1.22 -5.36
CA GLY A 202 12.80 2.15 -4.23
C GLY A 202 13.18 1.50 -2.89
N GLY A 203 12.92 2.20 -1.79
CA GLY A 203 13.28 1.76 -0.44
C GLY A 203 14.58 2.39 0.09
N HIS A 204 15.40 1.62 0.80
CA HIS A 204 16.66 2.11 1.34
C HIS A 204 17.69 2.31 0.22
N PHE A 205 18.18 3.55 0.05
CA PHE A 205 19.08 3.96 -1.03
C PHE A 205 20.22 2.98 -1.31
N GLU A 206 20.96 2.52 -0.29
CA GLU A 206 22.08 1.58 -0.49
C GLU A 206 21.63 0.25 -1.11
N LEU A 207 20.46 -0.27 -0.71
CA LEU A 207 19.93 -1.53 -1.22
C LEU A 207 19.33 -1.34 -2.62
N SER A 208 18.66 -0.21 -2.86
CA SER A 208 18.11 0.17 -4.17
C SER A 208 19.22 0.40 -5.20
N ASP A 209 20.30 1.10 -4.84
CA ASP A 209 21.49 1.28 -5.67
C ASP A 209 22.06 -0.09 -6.07
N ARG A 210 22.19 -1.02 -5.11
CA ARG A 210 22.67 -2.36 -5.42
C ARG A 210 21.73 -3.11 -6.37
N GLY A 211 20.42 -2.99 -6.18
CA GLY A 211 19.43 -3.55 -7.10
C GLY A 211 19.59 -3.03 -8.53
N LEU A 212 19.88 -1.74 -8.68
CA LEU A 212 20.12 -1.10 -9.98
C LEU A 212 21.45 -1.52 -10.62
N GLU A 213 22.52 -1.65 -9.83
CA GLU A 213 23.79 -2.20 -10.30
C GLU A 213 23.62 -3.62 -10.84
N VAL A 214 22.94 -4.49 -10.09
CA VAL A 214 22.64 -5.87 -10.54
C VAL A 214 21.78 -5.83 -11.82
N ALA A 215 20.80 -4.94 -11.91
CA ALA A 215 20.00 -4.77 -13.11
C ALA A 215 20.87 -4.39 -14.32
N GLU A 216 21.81 -3.45 -14.16
CA GLU A 216 22.76 -3.06 -15.21
C GLU A 216 23.68 -4.24 -15.62
N GLU A 217 24.22 -4.99 -14.64
CA GLU A 217 25.09 -6.14 -14.86
C GLU A 217 24.42 -7.22 -15.73
N ILE A 218 23.11 -7.43 -15.55
CA ILE A 218 22.32 -8.41 -16.33
C ILE A 218 21.56 -7.82 -17.52
N GLY A 219 21.77 -6.52 -17.81
CA GLY A 219 21.17 -5.84 -18.96
C GLY A 219 19.67 -5.58 -18.85
N ILE A 220 19.15 -5.44 -17.64
CA ILE A 220 17.76 -5.08 -17.35
C ILE A 220 17.66 -3.58 -17.09
N SER A 221 16.77 -2.91 -17.81
CA SER A 221 16.46 -1.50 -17.56
C SER A 221 15.60 -1.38 -16.30
N ALA A 222 16.14 -0.73 -15.28
CA ALA A 222 15.43 -0.27 -14.09
C ALA A 222 15.93 1.12 -13.70
N VAL A 223 15.12 1.89 -12.99
CA VAL A 223 15.48 3.22 -12.50
C VAL A 223 15.17 3.36 -11.01
N HIS A 224 15.80 4.35 -10.37
CA HIS A 224 15.41 4.73 -9.01
C HIS A 224 13.95 5.15 -8.99
N GLY A 225 13.18 4.47 -8.15
CA GLY A 225 11.80 4.79 -7.88
C GLY A 225 11.67 5.80 -6.77
N ILE A 226 10.83 6.81 -6.98
CA ILE A 226 10.44 7.74 -5.91
C ILE A 226 9.02 7.36 -5.52
N GLU A 227 8.87 6.81 -4.31
CA GLU A 227 7.56 6.53 -3.72
C GLU A 227 6.70 7.80 -3.75
N PRO A 228 5.52 7.78 -4.40
CA PRO A 228 4.62 8.93 -4.37
C PRO A 228 4.28 9.33 -2.92
N VAL A 229 4.02 10.62 -2.70
CA VAL A 229 3.64 11.09 -1.36
C VAL A 229 2.34 10.40 -0.93
N ASN A 230 2.37 9.71 0.21
CA ASN A 230 1.30 8.85 0.74
C ASN A 230 1.04 7.54 -0.01
N ALA A 231 1.87 7.17 -0.99
CA ALA A 231 1.92 5.82 -1.52
C ALA A 231 3.01 5.06 -0.78
N THR A 232 2.66 3.91 -0.24
CA THR A 232 3.59 3.04 0.46
C THR A 232 3.12 1.60 0.29
N SER A 233 3.93 0.65 0.72
CA SER A 233 3.61 -0.78 0.67
C SER A 233 4.29 -1.46 1.86
N ASP A 234 4.22 -2.79 1.95
CA ASP A 234 4.65 -3.55 3.12
C ASP A 234 6.11 -3.32 3.54
N HIS A 235 7.00 -2.88 2.62
CA HIS A 235 8.39 -2.52 2.94
C HIS A 235 8.50 -1.41 3.99
N ALA A 236 7.47 -0.55 4.12
CA ALA A 236 7.46 0.54 5.08
C ALA A 236 7.39 0.04 6.52
N SER A 237 6.58 -0.99 6.81
CA SER A 237 6.51 -1.63 8.13
C SER A 237 7.89 -2.12 8.60
N PHE A 238 8.71 -2.63 7.68
CA PHE A 238 10.09 -3.04 7.97
C PHE A 238 11.03 -1.85 8.15
N ARG A 239 10.92 -0.84 7.27
CA ARG A 239 11.71 0.41 7.36
C ARG A 239 11.49 1.12 8.69
N GLU A 240 10.25 1.24 9.15
CA GLU A 240 9.90 1.86 10.43
C GLU A 240 10.47 1.11 11.63
N ALA A 241 10.63 -0.21 11.52
CA ALA A 241 11.28 -1.04 12.53
C ALA A 241 12.82 -1.06 12.42
N GLY A 242 13.42 -0.24 11.54
CA GLY A 242 14.87 -0.16 11.34
C GLY A 242 15.45 -1.35 10.56
N ILE A 243 14.62 -2.10 9.86
CA ILE A 243 15.04 -3.21 8.99
C ILE A 243 15.20 -2.66 7.58
N ARG A 244 16.34 -2.99 6.94
CA ARG A 244 16.59 -2.60 5.54
C ARG A 244 15.54 -3.23 4.63
N SER A 245 14.99 -2.44 3.74
CA SER A 245 13.98 -2.88 2.80
C SER A 245 14.14 -2.22 1.44
N MET A 246 13.79 -2.96 0.39
CA MET A 246 13.76 -2.51 -1.00
C MET A 246 12.40 -2.84 -1.60
N PHE A 247 11.97 -2.01 -2.54
CA PHE A 247 10.67 -2.08 -3.15
C PHE A 247 10.78 -2.10 -4.68
N PHE A 248 10.26 -3.16 -5.30
CA PHE A 248 10.12 -3.28 -6.76
C PHE A 248 8.69 -2.94 -7.16
N PHE A 249 8.53 -2.00 -8.10
CA PHE A 249 7.22 -1.57 -8.61
C PHE A 249 7.28 -1.04 -10.05
N GLY A 250 6.11 -0.93 -10.69
CA GLY A 250 5.96 -0.31 -12.00
C GLY A 250 5.71 1.20 -11.90
N SER A 251 6.18 1.96 -12.89
CA SER A 251 6.00 3.41 -12.94
C SER A 251 4.58 3.88 -13.29
N ASP A 252 3.67 2.95 -13.65
CA ASP A 252 2.30 3.26 -14.07
C ASP A 252 1.27 2.65 -13.13
N PHE A 253 0.67 3.54 -12.32
CA PHE A 253 -0.40 3.23 -11.37
C PHE A 253 -1.79 3.63 -11.90
N SER A 254 -1.94 3.96 -13.18
CA SER A 254 -3.19 4.55 -13.69
C SER A 254 -4.39 3.60 -13.69
N LEU A 255 -4.14 2.28 -13.69
CA LEU A 255 -5.18 1.26 -13.72
C LEU A 255 -5.40 0.55 -12.38
N ILE A 256 -4.43 0.62 -11.45
CA ILE A 256 -4.62 0.06 -10.11
C ILE A 256 -5.80 0.74 -9.42
N HIS A 257 -6.44 0.03 -8.51
CA HIS A 257 -7.66 0.49 -7.84
C HIS A 257 -8.83 0.79 -8.77
N THR A 258 -8.82 0.27 -10.01
CA THR A 258 -9.94 0.37 -10.94
C THR A 258 -10.43 -1.01 -11.39
N PRO A 259 -11.67 -1.13 -11.90
CA PRO A 259 -12.15 -2.36 -12.53
C PRO A 259 -11.33 -2.82 -13.74
N PHE A 260 -10.41 -1.99 -14.24
CA PHE A 260 -9.53 -2.27 -15.37
C PHE A 260 -8.19 -2.88 -14.94
N ASP A 261 -7.92 -3.00 -13.64
CA ASP A 261 -6.77 -3.75 -13.12
C ASP A 261 -6.93 -5.26 -13.36
N THR A 262 -6.74 -5.64 -14.61
CA THR A 262 -7.07 -6.95 -15.19
C THR A 262 -5.81 -7.60 -15.72
N ILE A 263 -5.82 -8.93 -15.83
CA ILE A 263 -4.66 -9.68 -16.34
C ILE A 263 -4.29 -9.26 -17.77
N GLU A 264 -5.26 -8.82 -18.57
CA GLU A 264 -5.05 -8.33 -19.92
C GLU A 264 -4.29 -6.99 -19.98
N ALA A 265 -4.29 -6.22 -18.90
CA ALA A 265 -3.59 -4.94 -18.80
C ALA A 265 -2.13 -5.08 -18.33
N MET A 266 -1.69 -6.30 -17.98
CA MET A 266 -0.38 -6.53 -17.38
C MET A 266 0.74 -6.74 -18.41
N ASP A 267 1.94 -6.26 -18.08
CA ASP A 267 3.23 -6.65 -18.66
C ASP A 267 3.89 -7.73 -17.80
N PRO A 268 3.75 -9.03 -18.15
CA PRO A 268 4.38 -10.12 -17.39
C PRO A 268 5.91 -10.13 -17.52
N GLU A 269 6.50 -9.46 -18.51
CA GLU A 269 7.96 -9.38 -18.65
C GLU A 269 8.59 -8.58 -17.50
N MET A 270 7.87 -7.57 -16.99
CA MET A 270 8.32 -6.76 -15.85
C MET A 270 8.49 -7.61 -14.58
N MET A 271 7.53 -8.49 -14.28
CA MET A 271 7.63 -9.45 -13.16
C MET A 271 8.88 -10.31 -13.27
N GLY A 272 9.14 -10.83 -14.48
CA GLY A 272 10.33 -11.63 -14.78
C GLY A 272 11.64 -10.84 -14.60
N LYS A 273 11.65 -9.56 -14.95
CA LYS A 273 12.80 -8.67 -14.75
C LYS A 273 13.11 -8.46 -13.28
N ALA A 274 12.09 -8.12 -12.47
CA ALA A 274 12.24 -7.96 -11.02
C ALA A 274 12.74 -9.26 -10.36
N ALA A 275 12.16 -10.41 -10.73
CA ALA A 275 12.62 -11.71 -10.24
C ALA A 275 14.09 -12.00 -10.63
N SER A 276 14.47 -11.69 -11.87
CA SER A 276 15.83 -11.92 -12.38
C SER A 276 16.87 -11.10 -11.62
N ILE A 277 16.58 -9.84 -11.29
CA ILE A 277 17.47 -8.99 -10.48
C ILE A 277 17.72 -9.66 -9.12
N THR A 278 16.65 -10.14 -8.47
CA THR A 278 16.76 -10.83 -7.18
C THR A 278 17.59 -12.11 -7.25
N LEU A 279 17.42 -12.90 -8.30
CA LEU A 279 18.16 -14.16 -8.45
C LEU A 279 19.62 -13.96 -8.92
N SER A 280 19.98 -12.80 -9.48
CA SER A 280 21.27 -12.57 -10.15
C SER A 280 22.31 -11.84 -9.30
N GLY A 281 22.39 -12.17 -8.00
CA GLY A 281 23.47 -11.69 -7.12
C GLY A 281 23.04 -10.64 -6.10
N LEU A 282 21.82 -10.11 -6.20
CA LEU A 282 21.28 -9.19 -5.19
C LEU A 282 21.24 -9.82 -3.78
N LEU A 283 21.03 -11.13 -3.71
CA LEU A 283 20.98 -11.86 -2.43
C LEU A 283 22.37 -12.23 -1.87
N ASP A 284 23.42 -12.23 -2.70
CA ASP A 284 24.74 -12.75 -2.33
C ASP A 284 25.45 -11.85 -1.31
N GLU A 285 25.17 -10.55 -1.35
CA GLU A 285 25.85 -9.54 -0.52
C GLU A 285 25.15 -9.26 0.82
N LEU A 286 23.99 -9.88 1.07
CA LEU A 286 23.13 -9.57 2.21
C LEU A 286 23.57 -10.19 3.53
N GLY A 287 24.71 -10.88 3.60
CA GLY A 287 25.29 -11.26 4.89
C GLY A 287 25.96 -12.62 4.97
N VAL A 288 26.62 -13.07 3.91
CA VAL A 288 27.62 -14.15 4.04
C VAL A 288 28.99 -13.53 4.24
N LYS A 289 29.36 -13.29 5.49
CA LYS A 289 30.77 -13.17 5.88
C LYS A 289 31.10 -14.25 6.89
#